data_AF-X1PDZ1-F1
#
_entry.id   AF-X1PDZ1-F1
#
_cell.length_a   1.000
_cell.length_b   1.000
_cell.length_c   1.000
_cell.angle_alpha   90.00
_cell.angle_beta   90.00
_cell.angle_gamma   90.00
#
_symmetry.space_group_name_H-M   'P 1'
#
loop_
_entity.id
_entity.type
_entity.pdbx_description
1 polymer ?
#
loop_
_entity_poly.entity_id
_entity_poly.type
_entity_poly.pdbx_seq_one_letter_code
_entity_poly.pdbx_strand_id
1 'polypeptide(L)'
;FGDVDKMEKIDDYTVKFVLKRPNASIMTSLAMFTVNIVSPTNAEKYKEDTFKNPCGTGPFKFVEWVKDDHITLEANENYWRERAKLDKLIFKVIPDPSARLMALEVGEVQGIEYPNPADFDRIEANKDLVLMSQPGMNVGYMAMNTGYGYIDANKNGVRDITDEPLVKTPGYYEPLTKKKVRQAINMAIDKQSIVDNIYIGTAIKAKNGMPPFMLGYNDAIDDYPYDPAKAKQLLTEAGYPDGLK
;
A
#
# COMPACT_ATOMS: atom_id res chain seq x y z
N PHE A 1 -0.79 -1.39 16.57
CA PHE A 1 -0.42 -2.25 17.72
C PHE A 1 -1.50 -2.32 18.82
N GLY A 2 -2.80 -2.26 18.49
CA GLY A 2 -3.86 -2.20 19.51
C GLY A 2 -3.94 -3.41 20.45
N ASP A 3 -3.41 -4.57 20.02
CA ASP A 3 -3.36 -5.80 20.81
C ASP A 3 -2.19 -5.86 21.82
N VAL A 4 -1.20 -4.98 21.73
CA VAL A 4 -0.12 -4.89 22.74
C VAL A 4 -0.67 -4.19 23.97
N ASP A 5 -0.66 -4.87 25.11
CA ASP A 5 -1.06 -4.31 26.40
C ASP A 5 0.06 -3.48 27.01
N LYS A 6 1.25 -4.09 27.13
CA LYS A 6 2.46 -3.42 27.62
C LYS A 6 3.73 -4.04 27.05
N MET A 7 4.79 -3.24 27.09
CA MET A 7 6.16 -3.66 26.80
C MET A 7 7.01 -3.48 28.06
N GLU A 8 7.74 -4.52 28.45
CA GLU A 8 8.56 -4.54 29.65
C GLU A 8 10.04 -4.71 29.27
N LYS A 9 10.90 -3.81 29.74
CA LYS A 9 12.34 -4.04 29.76
C LYS A 9 12.63 -5.07 30.84
N ILE A 10 13.08 -6.26 30.46
CA ILE A 10 13.49 -7.30 31.42
C ILE A 10 14.95 -7.06 31.81
N ASP A 11 15.81 -6.81 30.81
CA ASP A 11 17.21 -6.43 30.96
C ASP A 11 17.68 -5.63 29.73
N ASP A 12 18.98 -5.41 29.57
CA ASP A 12 19.54 -4.62 28.47
C ASP A 12 19.39 -5.25 27.08
N TYR A 13 19.15 -6.56 26.99
CA TYR A 13 19.03 -7.31 25.73
C TYR A 13 17.70 -8.09 25.59
N THR A 14 16.80 -7.96 26.57
CA THR A 14 15.52 -8.68 26.61
C THR A 14 14.34 -7.72 26.77
N VAL A 15 13.44 -7.71 25.79
CA VAL A 15 12.16 -7.00 25.83
C VAL A 15 11.01 -8.00 25.77
N LYS A 16 10.05 -7.84 26.67
CA LYS A 16 8.83 -8.67 26.73
C LYS A 16 7.62 -7.88 26.25
N PHE A 17 6.91 -8.44 25.28
CA PHE A 17 5.61 -7.94 24.83
C PHE A 17 4.50 -8.73 25.53
N VAL A 18 3.60 -8.03 26.21
CA VAL A 18 2.38 -8.62 26.78
C VAL A 18 1.22 -8.25 25.86
N LEU A 19 0.51 -9.25 25.36
CA LEU A 19 -0.63 -9.06 24.46
C LEU A 19 -1.94 -9.18 25.24
N LYS A 20 -2.95 -8.39 24.88
CA LYS A 20 -4.30 -8.44 25.46
C LYS A 20 -5.02 -9.76 25.15
N ARG A 21 -4.63 -10.41 24.06
CA ARG A 21 -5.17 -11.68 23.56
C ARG A 21 -4.14 -12.38 22.66
N PRO A 22 -4.28 -13.70 22.43
CA PRO A 22 -3.46 -14.39 21.44
C PRO A 22 -3.59 -13.73 20.06
N ASN A 23 -2.45 -13.44 19.41
CA ASN A 23 -2.41 -12.88 18.06
C ASN A 23 -1.35 -13.63 17.23
N ALA A 24 -1.81 -14.47 16.28
CA ALA A 24 -0.95 -15.28 15.43
C ALA A 24 -0.08 -14.46 14.44
N SER A 25 -0.45 -13.21 14.17
CA SER A 25 0.23 -12.32 13.23
C SER A 25 1.27 -11.40 13.87
N ILE A 26 1.51 -11.50 15.18
CA ILE A 26 2.39 -10.56 15.90
C ILE A 26 3.82 -10.55 15.34
N MET A 27 4.38 -11.71 14.99
CA MET A 27 5.74 -11.79 14.45
C MET A 27 5.85 -11.10 13.07
N THR A 28 4.86 -11.31 12.20
CA THR A 28 4.80 -10.61 10.90
C THR A 28 4.60 -9.11 11.10
N SER A 29 3.81 -8.71 12.10
CA SER A 29 3.56 -7.31 12.41
C SER A 29 4.84 -6.60 12.89
N LEU A 30 5.67 -7.27 13.69
CA LEU A 30 6.97 -6.78 14.16
C LEU A 30 8.04 -6.74 13.05
N ALA A 31 7.77 -7.32 11.88
CA ALA A 31 8.63 -7.23 10.70
C ALA A 31 8.22 -6.11 9.73
N MET A 32 7.11 -5.39 9.98
CA MET A 32 6.64 -4.32 9.09
C MET A 32 7.49 -3.06 9.22
N PHE A 33 7.64 -2.32 8.11
CA PHE A 33 8.41 -1.06 8.08
C PHE A 33 7.90 0.03 9.04
N THR A 34 6.65 -0.06 9.50
CA THR A 34 6.06 0.86 10.47
C THR A 34 6.57 0.68 11.90
N VAL A 35 7.40 -0.33 12.13
CA VAL A 35 7.81 -0.78 13.47
C VAL A 35 9.32 -0.80 13.66
N ASN A 36 10.04 -0.14 12.75
CA ASN A 36 11.49 0.01 12.79
C ASN A 36 11.95 0.61 14.12
N ILE A 37 13.06 0.11 14.64
CA ILE A 37 13.65 0.60 15.89
C ILE A 37 14.27 1.98 15.67
N VAL A 38 13.82 2.95 16.46
CA VAL A 38 14.31 4.34 16.42
C VAL A 38 15.34 4.56 17.52
N SER A 39 16.41 5.31 17.21
CA SER A 39 17.39 5.72 18.22
C SER A 39 16.75 6.62 19.29
N PRO A 40 16.76 6.24 20.58
CA PRO A 40 16.17 7.06 21.65
C PRO A 40 16.90 8.39 21.82
N THR A 41 18.23 8.41 21.63
CA THR A 41 19.03 9.63 21.66
C THR A 41 18.61 10.61 20.56
N ASN A 42 18.35 10.09 19.36
CA ASN A 42 17.93 10.91 18.23
C ASN A 42 16.50 11.42 18.42
N ALA A 43 15.60 10.55 18.89
CA ALA A 43 14.22 10.91 19.22
C ALA A 43 14.15 12.01 20.30
N GLU A 44 14.99 11.90 21.33
CA GLU A 44 15.08 12.91 22.39
C GLU A 44 15.63 14.24 21.88
N LYS A 45 16.64 14.20 21.01
CA LYS A 45 17.28 15.40 20.45
C LYS A 45 16.35 16.18 19.52
N TYR A 46 15.64 15.49 18.63
CA TYR A 46 14.88 16.13 17.54
C TYR A 46 13.37 16.18 17.78
N LYS A 47 12.84 15.45 18.77
CA LYS A 47 11.41 15.46 19.14
C LYS A 47 10.52 15.23 17.91
N GLU A 48 9.57 16.12 17.64
CA GLU A 48 8.67 16.04 16.48
C GLU A 48 9.40 16.06 15.13
N ASP A 49 10.63 16.61 15.08
CA ASP A 49 11.45 16.67 13.87
C ASP A 49 12.37 15.43 13.68
N THR A 50 12.20 14.38 14.48
CA THR A 50 12.98 13.14 14.37
C THR A 50 12.93 12.54 12.97
N PHE A 51 11.77 12.62 12.30
CA PHE A 51 11.61 12.11 10.93
C PHE A 51 12.45 12.85 9.90
N LYS A 52 12.85 14.10 10.16
CA LYS A 52 13.73 14.89 9.30
C LYS A 52 15.21 14.53 9.47
N ASN A 53 15.54 13.80 10.54
CA ASN A 53 16.90 13.40 10.90
C ASN A 53 16.94 11.90 11.20
N PRO A 54 16.61 11.02 10.24
CA PRO A 54 16.47 9.59 10.51
C PRO A 54 17.80 8.97 10.98
N CYS A 55 17.74 8.22 12.07
CA CYS A 55 18.89 7.54 12.67
C CYS A 55 18.46 6.13 13.11
N GLY A 56 19.02 5.11 12.45
CA GLY A 56 18.72 3.70 12.68
C GLY A 56 19.96 2.82 12.58
N THR A 57 19.75 1.51 12.64
CA THR A 57 20.82 0.49 12.64
C THR A 57 21.00 -0.19 11.29
N GLY A 58 20.46 0.40 10.22
CA GLY A 58 20.45 -0.15 8.86
C GLY A 58 21.83 -0.14 8.16
N PRO A 59 21.91 -0.76 6.97
CA PRO A 59 23.15 -0.84 6.18
C PRO A 59 23.59 0.49 5.55
N PHE A 60 22.70 1.49 5.52
CA PHE A 60 23.00 2.84 5.05
C PHE A 60 22.59 3.87 6.11
N LYS A 61 23.32 4.99 6.15
CA LYS A 61 23.05 6.17 6.98
C LYS A 61 22.53 7.30 6.11
N PHE A 62 21.60 8.07 6.65
CA PHE A 62 21.12 9.30 6.02
C PHE A 62 22.20 10.37 5.98
N VAL A 63 22.38 11.01 4.83
CA VAL A 63 23.30 12.13 4.64
C VAL A 63 22.51 13.42 4.46
N GLU A 64 21.66 13.48 3.44
CA GLU A 64 20.86 14.67 3.14
C GLU A 64 19.57 14.35 2.40
N TRP A 65 18.65 15.31 2.44
CA TRP A 65 17.47 15.35 1.59
C TRP A 65 17.31 16.76 1.03
N VAL A 66 17.47 16.88 -0.29
CA VAL A 66 17.12 18.08 -1.03
C VAL A 66 15.74 17.85 -1.61
N LYS A 67 14.76 18.62 -1.11
CA LYS A 67 13.35 18.47 -1.49
C LYS A 67 13.19 18.60 -3.01
N ASP A 68 12.39 17.71 -3.59
CA ASP A 68 12.08 17.64 -5.03
C ASP A 68 13.30 17.36 -5.94
N ASP A 69 14.46 17.00 -5.37
CA ASP A 69 15.69 16.70 -6.11
C ASP A 69 16.25 15.31 -5.75
N HIS A 70 16.79 15.11 -4.54
CA HIS A 70 17.37 13.83 -4.17
C HIS A 70 17.45 13.54 -2.67
N ILE A 71 17.60 12.26 -2.32
CA ILE A 71 18.02 11.78 -1.01
C ILE A 71 19.35 11.05 -1.17
N THR A 72 20.36 11.45 -0.39
CA THR A 72 21.68 10.77 -0.35
C THR A 72 21.80 9.96 0.93
N LEU A 73 22.22 8.70 0.78
CA LEU A 73 22.62 7.81 1.86
C LEU A 73 24.06 7.33 1.64
N GLU A 74 24.79 7.08 2.73
CA GLU A 74 26.13 6.49 2.69
C GLU A 74 26.17 5.14 3.41
N ALA A 75 27.11 4.27 3.04
CA ALA A 75 27.28 2.99 3.71
C ALA A 75 27.49 3.17 5.22
N ASN A 76 26.83 2.33 6.01
CA ASN A 76 27.11 2.22 7.44
C ASN A 76 28.29 1.28 7.66
N GLU A 77 29.50 1.83 7.83
CA GLU A 77 30.72 1.05 8.11
C GLU A 77 30.63 0.19 9.38
N ASN A 78 29.76 0.57 10.31
CA ASN A 78 29.52 -0.15 11.56
C ASN A 78 28.21 -0.96 11.52
N TYR A 79 27.75 -1.33 10.32
CA TYR A 79 26.58 -2.19 10.20
C TYR A 79 26.86 -3.54 10.85
N TRP A 80 25.89 -4.04 11.62
CA TRP A 80 26.05 -5.23 12.45
C TRP A 80 26.05 -6.56 11.67
N ARG A 81 25.86 -6.50 10.34
CA ARG A 81 26.02 -7.63 9.40
C ARG A 81 27.07 -7.29 8.35
N GLU A 82 27.00 -7.92 7.18
CA GLU A 82 27.85 -7.58 6.05
C GLU A 82 27.56 -6.15 5.57
N ARG A 83 28.63 -5.35 5.48
CA ARG A 83 28.60 -3.99 4.91
C ARG A 83 28.00 -4.03 3.51
N ALA A 84 27.20 -3.02 3.17
CA ALA A 84 26.75 -2.83 1.79
C ALA A 84 27.95 -2.77 0.82
N LYS A 85 27.78 -3.36 -0.36
CA LYS A 85 28.77 -3.33 -1.44
C LYS A 85 28.88 -1.96 -2.13
N LEU A 86 27.89 -1.09 -1.89
CA LEU A 86 27.85 0.27 -2.40
C LEU A 86 28.25 1.23 -1.30
N ASP A 87 29.08 2.22 -1.64
CA ASP A 87 29.49 3.27 -0.70
C ASP A 87 28.42 4.35 -0.53
N LYS A 88 27.62 4.58 -1.57
CA LYS A 88 26.60 5.62 -1.64
C LYS A 88 25.37 5.13 -2.38
N LEU A 89 24.20 5.56 -1.91
CA LEU A 89 22.92 5.37 -2.59
C LEU A 89 22.25 6.74 -2.74
N ILE A 90 21.83 7.07 -3.97
CA ILE A 90 21.15 8.34 -4.27
C ILE A 90 19.79 8.00 -4.87
N PHE A 91 18.73 8.43 -4.20
CA PHE A 91 17.38 8.38 -4.75
C PHE A 91 17.09 9.72 -5.41
N LYS A 92 17.05 9.74 -6.75
CA LYS A 92 16.79 10.95 -7.54
C LYS A 92 15.30 11.07 -7.89
N VAL A 93 14.74 12.26 -7.74
CA VAL A 93 13.34 12.56 -8.04
C VAL A 93 13.22 12.95 -9.51
N ILE A 94 12.69 12.04 -10.33
CA ILE A 94 12.36 12.30 -11.74
C ILE A 94 10.89 11.89 -11.92
N PRO A 95 9.93 12.84 -11.85
CA PRO A 95 8.51 12.50 -11.84
C PRO A 95 7.99 11.88 -13.15
N ASP A 96 8.51 12.34 -14.29
CA ASP A 96 8.08 11.85 -15.60
C ASP A 96 8.70 10.47 -15.91
N PRO A 97 7.89 9.44 -16.23
CA PRO A 97 8.37 8.09 -16.51
C PRO A 97 9.27 8.02 -17.76
N SER A 98 9.00 8.82 -18.79
CA SER A 98 9.81 8.82 -20.02
C SER A 98 11.19 9.42 -19.75
N ALA A 99 11.25 10.49 -18.95
CA ALA A 99 12.50 11.08 -18.48
C ALA A 99 13.30 10.12 -17.59
N ARG A 100 12.64 9.34 -16.73
CA ARG A 100 13.30 8.27 -15.95
C ARG A 100 13.98 7.25 -16.85
N LEU A 101 13.27 6.76 -17.87
CA LEU A 101 13.83 5.78 -18.80
C LEU A 101 15.03 6.35 -19.58
N MET A 102 14.94 7.59 -20.07
CA MET A 102 16.09 8.24 -20.74
C MET A 102 17.29 8.38 -19.81
N ALA A 103 17.09 8.77 -18.54
CA ALA A 103 18.16 8.86 -17.55
C ALA A 103 18.82 7.50 -17.28
N LEU A 104 18.04 6.41 -17.29
CA LEU A 104 18.56 5.05 -17.18
C LEU A 104 19.40 4.66 -18.41
N GLU A 105 18.89 4.91 -19.62
CA GLU A 105 19.55 4.54 -20.88
C GLU A 105 20.89 5.26 -21.08
N VAL A 106 21.02 6.52 -20.64
CA VAL A 106 22.28 7.27 -20.72
C VAL A 106 23.20 7.04 -19.51
N GLY A 107 22.78 6.20 -18.56
CA GLY A 107 23.56 5.81 -17.38
C GLY A 107 23.60 6.85 -16.26
N GLU A 108 22.72 7.86 -16.28
CA GLU A 108 22.60 8.85 -15.21
C GLU A 108 22.07 8.22 -13.91
N VAL A 109 21.15 7.25 -14.03
CA VAL A 109 20.68 6.40 -12.94
C VAL A 109 20.88 4.92 -13.30
N GLN A 110 20.95 4.05 -12.28
CA GLN A 110 21.20 2.61 -12.48
C GLN A 110 19.93 1.75 -12.25
N GLY A 111 18.82 2.39 -11.89
CA GLY A 111 17.53 1.73 -11.72
C GLY A 111 16.41 2.77 -11.67
N ILE A 112 15.22 2.36 -12.10
CA ILE A 112 14.01 3.19 -12.07
C ILE A 112 12.83 2.37 -11.55
N GLU A 113 11.89 3.05 -10.92
CA GLU A 113 10.60 2.47 -10.54
C GLU A 113 9.51 2.94 -11.52
N TYR A 114 8.47 2.12 -11.63
CA TYR A 114 7.26 2.40 -12.43
C TYR A 114 7.58 2.88 -13.87
N PRO A 115 8.27 2.07 -14.70
CA PRO A 115 8.35 2.34 -16.12
C PRO A 115 6.96 2.37 -16.75
N ASN A 116 6.77 3.15 -17.80
CA ASN A 116 5.52 3.18 -18.55
C ASN A 116 5.34 1.83 -19.26
N PRO A 117 4.20 1.13 -19.11
CA PRO A 117 3.94 -0.13 -19.82
C PRO A 117 4.13 -0.04 -21.33
N ALA A 118 3.89 1.13 -21.95
CA ALA A 118 4.11 1.34 -23.37
C ALA A 118 5.59 1.27 -23.80
N ASP A 119 6.53 1.40 -22.86
CA ASP A 119 7.98 1.33 -23.12
C ASP A 119 8.57 -0.07 -22.86
N PHE A 120 7.76 -1.07 -22.49
CA PHE A 120 8.29 -2.39 -22.12
C PHE A 120 9.05 -3.06 -23.26
N ASP A 121 8.49 -3.06 -24.48
CA ASP A 121 9.16 -3.62 -25.66
C ASP A 121 10.52 -2.93 -25.92
N ARG A 122 10.60 -1.62 -25.69
CA ARG A 122 11.84 -0.84 -25.83
C ARG A 122 12.87 -1.24 -24.77
N ILE A 123 12.44 -1.42 -23.52
CA ILE A 123 13.31 -1.86 -22.42
C ILE A 123 13.82 -3.27 -22.70
N GLU A 124 12.96 -4.19 -23.11
CA GLU A 124 13.32 -5.58 -23.41
C GLU A 124 14.24 -5.71 -24.64
N ALA A 125 14.08 -4.84 -25.64
CA ALA A 125 14.96 -4.78 -26.80
C ALA A 125 16.35 -4.22 -26.49
N ASN A 126 16.52 -3.49 -25.39
CA ASN A 126 17.79 -2.90 -24.99
C ASN A 126 18.62 -3.90 -24.18
N LYS A 127 19.69 -4.43 -24.78
CA LYS A 127 20.61 -5.41 -24.18
C LYS A 127 21.32 -4.94 -22.90
N ASP A 128 21.38 -3.63 -22.68
CA ASP A 128 22.04 -3.03 -21.52
C ASP A 128 21.06 -2.86 -20.34
N LEU A 129 19.77 -3.15 -20.55
CA LEU A 129 18.70 -3.05 -19.55
C LEU A 129 18.10 -4.42 -19.23
N VAL A 130 17.51 -4.52 -18.04
CA VAL A 130 16.75 -5.69 -17.60
C VAL A 130 15.42 -5.22 -17.03
N LEU A 131 14.31 -5.65 -17.65
CA LEU A 131 12.97 -5.44 -17.10
C LEU A 131 12.71 -6.47 -16.00
N MET A 132 12.74 -6.02 -14.74
CA MET A 132 12.38 -6.87 -13.60
C MET A 132 10.86 -6.83 -13.37
N SER A 133 10.22 -8.01 -13.39
CA SER A 133 8.78 -8.14 -13.14
C SER A 133 8.48 -9.27 -12.16
N GLN A 134 7.50 -9.05 -11.30
CA GLN A 134 6.98 -10.05 -10.36
C GLN A 134 5.49 -9.80 -10.07
N PRO A 135 4.72 -10.84 -9.68
CA PRO A 135 3.36 -10.66 -9.21
C PRO A 135 3.27 -9.66 -8.05
N GLY A 136 2.43 -8.64 -8.18
CA GLY A 136 2.28 -7.61 -7.15
C GLY A 136 1.49 -8.10 -5.93
N MET A 137 1.98 -7.78 -4.73
CA MET A 137 1.22 -7.95 -3.47
C MET A 137 0.27 -6.78 -3.25
N ASN A 138 -0.55 -6.46 -4.26
CA ASN A 138 -1.45 -5.31 -4.25
C ASN A 138 -2.79 -5.63 -4.94
N VAL A 139 -3.78 -4.77 -4.71
CA VAL A 139 -5.07 -4.81 -5.39
C VAL A 139 -5.53 -3.39 -5.67
N GLY A 140 -5.89 -3.11 -6.92
CA GLY A 140 -6.59 -1.88 -7.29
C GLY A 140 -8.09 -2.05 -7.07
N TYR A 141 -8.73 -1.12 -6.38
CA TYR A 141 -10.17 -1.16 -6.11
C TYR A 141 -10.77 0.24 -6.02
N MET A 142 -12.09 0.31 -6.22
CA MET A 142 -12.88 1.51 -5.97
C MET A 142 -13.65 1.34 -4.65
N ALA A 143 -13.29 2.15 -3.65
CA ALA A 143 -14.00 2.17 -2.37
C ALA A 143 -15.35 2.89 -2.52
N MET A 144 -16.44 2.28 -2.02
CA MET A 144 -17.76 2.90 -1.97
C MET A 144 -18.13 3.14 -0.50
N ASN A 145 -18.30 4.41 -0.11
CA ASN A 145 -18.74 4.75 1.25
C ASN A 145 -20.19 4.30 1.45
N THR A 146 -20.40 3.29 2.30
CA THR A 146 -21.73 2.73 2.57
C THR A 146 -22.56 3.56 3.55
N GLY A 147 -22.04 4.70 4.03
CA GLY A 147 -22.73 5.60 4.95
C GLY A 147 -22.77 5.14 6.40
N TYR A 148 -22.02 4.10 6.74
CA TYR A 148 -21.94 3.54 8.08
C TYR A 148 -20.49 3.49 8.56
N GLY A 149 -20.25 3.91 9.79
CA GLY A 149 -18.98 3.83 10.51
C GLY A 149 -19.25 3.55 11.99
N TYR A 150 -18.29 3.77 12.87
CA TYR A 150 -18.48 3.62 14.31
C TYR A 150 -17.92 4.84 15.04
N ILE A 151 -18.45 5.11 16.22
CA ILE A 151 -17.87 6.08 17.15
C ILE A 151 -16.93 5.29 18.05
N ASP A 152 -15.64 5.61 17.95
CA ASP A 152 -14.61 5.06 18.83
C ASP A 152 -14.73 5.74 20.21
N ALA A 153 -15.56 5.16 21.07
CA ALA A 153 -15.95 5.73 22.35
C ALA A 153 -14.76 5.75 23.33
N ASN A 154 -13.88 4.75 23.23
CA ASN A 154 -12.71 4.59 24.08
C ASN A 154 -11.42 5.20 23.45
N LYS A 155 -11.51 5.71 22.21
CA LYS A 155 -10.42 6.34 21.44
C LYS A 155 -9.19 5.44 21.24
N ASN A 156 -9.39 4.13 21.21
CA ASN A 156 -8.29 3.17 21.06
C ASN A 156 -7.98 2.81 19.59
N GLY A 157 -8.75 3.35 18.64
CA GLY A 157 -8.63 3.13 17.21
C GLY A 157 -9.17 1.80 16.71
N VAL A 158 -9.85 1.02 17.56
CA VAL A 158 -10.33 -0.34 17.27
C VAL A 158 -11.80 -0.43 17.63
N ARG A 159 -12.63 -0.75 16.64
CA ARG A 159 -14.07 -0.94 16.85
C ARG A 159 -14.34 -2.08 17.83
N ASP A 160 -15.01 -1.79 18.94
CA ASP A 160 -15.64 -2.82 19.76
C ASP A 160 -16.99 -3.18 19.15
N ILE A 161 -17.12 -4.37 18.54
CA ILE A 161 -18.38 -4.77 17.89
C ILE A 161 -19.54 -4.93 18.90
N THR A 162 -19.23 -5.12 20.17
CA THR A 162 -20.20 -5.30 21.26
C THR A 162 -20.79 -3.95 21.67
N ASP A 163 -19.93 -2.94 21.81
CA ASP A 163 -20.29 -1.66 22.43
C ASP A 163 -20.36 -0.49 21.44
N GLU A 164 -19.81 -0.64 20.23
CA GLU A 164 -19.74 0.42 19.21
C GLU A 164 -20.55 0.00 17.96
N PRO A 165 -21.88 0.22 17.98
CA PRO A 165 -22.72 -0.11 16.84
C PRO A 165 -22.34 0.71 15.62
N LEU A 166 -22.65 0.18 14.43
CA LEU A 166 -22.50 0.96 13.22
C LEU A 166 -23.52 2.11 13.23
N VAL A 167 -23.02 3.34 13.15
CA VAL A 167 -23.81 4.56 13.08
C VAL A 167 -23.66 5.19 11.70
N LYS A 168 -24.65 5.99 11.30
CA LYS A 168 -24.54 6.78 10.07
C LYS A 168 -23.46 7.84 10.23
N THR A 169 -22.47 7.85 9.35
CA THR A 169 -21.42 8.87 9.31
C THR A 169 -21.87 10.07 8.48
N PRO A 170 -21.48 11.31 8.78
CA PRO A 170 -21.78 12.44 7.89
C PRO A 170 -21.06 12.33 6.54
N GLY A 171 -21.56 13.03 5.52
CA GLY A 171 -20.88 13.19 4.22
C GLY A 171 -20.93 12.00 3.26
N TYR A 172 -21.83 11.03 3.49
CA TYR A 172 -22.02 9.91 2.57
C TYR A 172 -23.03 10.22 1.46
N TYR A 173 -22.84 9.56 0.31
CA TYR A 173 -23.80 9.61 -0.79
C TYR A 173 -24.86 8.52 -0.59
N GLU A 174 -26.10 8.92 -0.25
CA GLU A 174 -27.19 8.02 0.14
C GLU A 174 -27.42 6.85 -0.83
N PRO A 175 -27.31 6.98 -2.16
CA PRO A 175 -27.45 5.82 -3.04
C PRO A 175 -26.46 4.69 -2.76
N LEU A 176 -25.24 4.99 -2.31
CA LEU A 176 -24.21 3.98 -2.03
C LEU A 176 -24.49 3.16 -0.76
N THR A 177 -25.45 3.58 0.08
CA THR A 177 -25.91 2.76 1.22
C THR A 177 -26.64 1.51 0.71
N LYS A 178 -27.29 1.58 -0.46
CA LYS A 178 -28.09 0.48 -1.03
C LYS A 178 -27.20 -0.55 -1.71
N LYS A 179 -27.27 -1.81 -1.25
CA LYS A 179 -26.52 -2.94 -1.83
C LYS A 179 -26.72 -3.07 -3.35
N LYS A 180 -27.96 -2.96 -3.82
CA LYS A 180 -28.29 -3.06 -5.27
C LYS A 180 -27.58 -2.00 -6.12
N VAL A 181 -27.42 -0.77 -5.60
CA VAL A 181 -26.67 0.29 -6.30
C VAL A 181 -25.18 -0.09 -6.42
N ARG A 182 -24.57 -0.59 -5.35
CA ARG A 182 -23.16 -1.04 -5.38
C ARG A 182 -22.94 -2.23 -6.33
N GLN A 183 -23.90 -3.15 -6.40
CA GLN A 183 -23.88 -4.26 -7.36
C GLN A 183 -24.04 -3.76 -8.80
N ALA A 184 -24.92 -2.80 -9.04
CA ALA A 184 -25.08 -2.16 -10.35
C ALA A 184 -23.78 -1.49 -10.81
N ILE A 185 -23.10 -0.77 -9.92
CA ILE A 185 -21.81 -0.12 -10.21
C ILE A 185 -20.75 -1.16 -10.59
N ASN A 186 -20.66 -2.29 -9.87
CA ASN A 186 -19.73 -3.37 -10.22
C ASN A 186 -19.99 -3.92 -11.63
N MET A 187 -21.26 -4.18 -11.97
CA MET A 187 -21.64 -4.72 -13.28
C MET A 187 -21.51 -3.69 -14.42
N ALA A 188 -21.49 -2.40 -14.12
CA ALA A 188 -21.32 -1.34 -15.11
C ALA A 188 -19.85 -1.08 -15.48
N ILE A 189 -18.88 -1.64 -14.75
CA ILE A 189 -17.46 -1.42 -14.98
C ILE A 189 -16.87 -2.59 -15.77
N ASP A 190 -16.33 -2.30 -16.95
CA ASP A 190 -15.56 -3.27 -17.71
C ASP A 190 -14.13 -3.36 -17.17
N LYS A 191 -13.93 -4.29 -16.22
CA LYS A 191 -12.60 -4.56 -15.65
C LYS A 191 -11.60 -5.08 -16.68
N GLN A 192 -12.06 -5.79 -17.72
CA GLN A 192 -11.16 -6.34 -18.74
C GLN A 192 -10.60 -5.21 -19.60
N SER A 193 -11.46 -4.30 -20.07
CA SER A 193 -11.01 -3.12 -20.81
C SER A 193 -10.03 -2.25 -20.00
N ILE A 194 -10.17 -2.17 -18.67
CA ILE A 194 -9.18 -1.48 -17.81
C ILE A 194 -7.83 -2.21 -17.83
N VAL A 195 -7.84 -3.54 -17.66
CA VAL A 195 -6.61 -4.34 -17.70
C VAL A 195 -5.90 -4.21 -19.05
N ASP A 196 -6.66 -4.27 -20.14
CA ASP A 196 -6.10 -4.30 -21.49
C ASP A 196 -5.60 -2.90 -21.92
N ASN A 197 -6.34 -1.84 -21.62
CA ASN A 197 -6.04 -0.50 -22.16
C ASN A 197 -5.26 0.41 -21.19
N ILE A 198 -5.39 0.22 -19.87
CA ILE A 198 -4.69 1.04 -18.87
C ILE A 198 -3.46 0.30 -18.35
N TYR A 199 -3.60 -0.98 -18.01
CA TYR A 199 -2.49 -1.78 -17.51
C TYR A 199 -1.72 -2.52 -18.61
N ILE A 200 -2.16 -2.45 -19.87
CA ILE A 200 -1.49 -3.09 -21.03
C ILE A 200 -1.16 -4.57 -20.74
N GLY A 201 -2.11 -5.29 -20.12
CA GLY A 201 -1.95 -6.70 -19.78
C GLY A 201 -1.02 -7.02 -18.60
N THR A 202 -0.46 -6.01 -17.91
CA THR A 202 0.43 -6.21 -16.74
C THR A 202 -0.34 -6.44 -15.44
N ALA A 203 -1.68 -6.52 -15.51
CA ALA A 203 -2.57 -6.76 -14.39
C ALA A 203 -3.52 -7.92 -14.71
N ILE A 204 -4.12 -8.48 -13.66
CA ILE A 204 -5.19 -9.48 -13.78
C ILE A 204 -6.46 -8.95 -13.14
N LYS A 205 -7.62 -9.38 -13.62
CA LYS A 205 -8.91 -9.01 -13.03
C LYS A 205 -9.00 -9.49 -11.58
N ALA A 206 -9.24 -8.57 -10.66
CA ALA A 206 -9.46 -8.88 -9.26
C ALA A 206 -10.92 -9.29 -9.01
N LYS A 207 -11.10 -10.48 -8.43
CA LYS A 207 -12.38 -11.00 -7.91
C LYS A 207 -12.41 -11.15 -6.38
N ASN A 208 -11.27 -11.00 -5.73
CA ASN A 208 -11.09 -11.02 -4.27
C ASN A 208 -10.37 -9.75 -3.82
N GLY A 209 -10.41 -9.47 -2.51
CA GLY A 209 -9.64 -8.38 -1.88
C GLY A 209 -8.16 -8.68 -1.68
N MET A 210 -7.67 -9.84 -2.13
CA MET A 210 -6.26 -10.23 -2.03
C MET A 210 -5.78 -10.87 -3.35
N PRO A 211 -4.48 -10.79 -3.67
CA PRO A 211 -3.89 -11.46 -4.84
C PRO A 211 -4.03 -13.00 -4.81
N PRO A 212 -4.09 -13.68 -5.98
CA PRO A 212 -4.26 -15.14 -6.05
C PRO A 212 -3.17 -15.98 -5.38
N PHE A 213 -1.93 -15.50 -5.34
CA PHE A 213 -0.82 -16.24 -4.75
C PHE A 213 -0.79 -16.19 -3.21
N MET A 214 -1.66 -15.39 -2.59
CA MET A 214 -1.71 -15.25 -1.14
C MET A 214 -2.42 -16.45 -0.50
N LEU A 215 -1.85 -16.94 0.60
CA LEU A 215 -2.51 -17.94 1.44
C LEU A 215 -3.85 -17.38 1.94
N GLY A 216 -4.93 -18.14 1.73
CA GLY A 216 -6.30 -17.74 2.09
C GLY A 216 -7.10 -17.15 0.93
N TYR A 217 -6.53 -17.05 -0.28
CA TYR A 217 -7.30 -16.72 -1.48
C TYR A 217 -8.42 -17.74 -1.71
N ASN A 218 -9.63 -17.26 -2.04
CA ASN A 218 -10.78 -18.11 -2.29
C ASN A 218 -11.11 -18.16 -3.78
N ASP A 219 -10.72 -19.26 -4.44
CA ASP A 219 -10.99 -19.49 -5.86
C ASP A 219 -12.47 -19.69 -6.18
N ALA A 220 -13.30 -20.09 -5.20
CA ALA A 220 -14.72 -20.34 -5.40
C ALA A 220 -15.58 -19.07 -5.48
N ILE A 221 -14.99 -17.88 -5.27
CA ILE A 221 -15.70 -16.61 -5.48
C ILE A 221 -15.86 -16.34 -6.96
N ASP A 222 -17.10 -16.09 -7.38
CA ASP A 222 -17.46 -15.60 -8.70
C ASP A 222 -17.38 -14.06 -8.73
N ASP A 223 -16.78 -13.52 -9.80
CA ASP A 223 -16.75 -12.07 -10.02
C ASP A 223 -18.11 -11.55 -10.51
N TYR A 224 -18.36 -10.26 -10.32
CA TYR A 224 -19.45 -9.57 -11.01
C TYR A 224 -19.14 -9.50 -12.51
N PRO A 225 -20.03 -10.00 -13.39
CA PRO A 225 -19.84 -9.86 -14.82
C PRO A 225 -20.03 -8.40 -15.24
N TYR A 226 -19.35 -8.00 -16.31
CA TYR A 226 -19.68 -6.75 -17.01
C TYR A 226 -21.02 -6.93 -17.73
N ASP A 227 -22.06 -6.32 -17.18
CA ASP A 227 -23.43 -6.36 -17.69
C ASP A 227 -24.15 -5.01 -17.44
N PRO A 228 -23.99 -4.04 -18.36
CA PRO A 228 -24.66 -2.74 -18.27
C PRO A 228 -26.19 -2.84 -18.27
N ALA A 229 -26.77 -3.87 -18.87
CA ALA A 229 -28.23 -4.06 -18.90
C ALA A 229 -28.73 -4.46 -17.51
N LYS A 230 -28.07 -5.42 -16.87
CA LYS A 230 -28.37 -5.82 -15.50
C LYS A 230 -28.08 -4.71 -14.49
N ALA A 231 -27.03 -3.93 -14.70
CA ALA A 231 -26.74 -2.75 -13.90
C ALA A 231 -27.90 -1.74 -13.91
N LYS A 232 -28.43 -1.40 -15.10
CA LYS A 232 -29.62 -0.53 -15.23
C LYS A 232 -30.84 -1.12 -14.52
N GLN A 233 -31.09 -2.42 -14.66
CA GLN A 233 -32.17 -3.09 -13.95
C GLN A 233 -32.02 -2.94 -12.42
N LEU A 234 -30.82 -3.18 -11.89
CA LEU A 234 -30.55 -3.07 -10.45
C LEU A 234 -30.70 -1.63 -9.91
N LEU A 235 -30.36 -0.61 -10.72
CA LEU A 235 -30.60 0.80 -10.36
C LEU A 235 -32.09 1.11 -10.30
N THR A 236 -32.88 0.68 -11.29
CA THR A 236 -34.35 0.81 -11.26
C THR A 236 -34.95 0.14 -10.04
N GLU A 237 -34.55 -1.10 -9.75
CA GLU A 237 -34.99 -1.83 -8.55
C GLU A 237 -34.57 -1.17 -7.24
N ALA A 238 -33.53 -0.34 -7.26
CA ALA A 238 -33.06 0.42 -6.11
C ALA A 238 -33.75 1.79 -5.98
N GLY A 239 -34.66 2.14 -6.88
CA GLY A 239 -35.37 3.43 -6.91
C GLY A 239 -34.64 4.53 -7.67
N TYR A 240 -33.73 4.18 -8.58
CA TYR A 240 -32.96 5.11 -9.42
C TYR A 240 -33.14 4.78 -10.92
N PRO A 241 -34.37 4.83 -11.47
CA PRO A 241 -34.63 4.48 -12.86
C PRO A 241 -33.91 5.39 -13.87
N ASP A 242 -33.73 6.66 -13.51
CA ASP A 242 -33.07 7.68 -14.35
C ASP A 242 -31.56 7.81 -14.03
N GLY A 243 -31.01 6.88 -13.25
CA GLY A 243 -29.60 6.88 -12.83
C GLY A 243 -29.33 7.64 -11.52
N LEU A 244 -28.03 7.82 -11.25
CA LEU A 244 -27.50 8.51 -10.08
C LEU A 244 -27.17 9.96 -10.48
N LYS A 245 -27.42 10.91 -9.58
CA LYS A 245 -27.07 12.34 -9.77
C LYS A 245 -25.69 12.65 -9.25
#